data_AF-A0A0C4EU65-F1
#
_entry.id   AF-A0A0C4EU65-F1
#
_cell.length_a   1.000
_cell.length_b   1.000
_cell.length_c   1.000
_cell.angle_alpha   90.00
_cell.angle_beta   90.00
_cell.angle_gamma   90.00
#
_symmetry.space_group_name_H-M   'P 1'
#
loop_
_entity.id
_entity.type
_entity.pdbx_description
1 polymer ?
#
loop_
_entity_poly.entity_id
_entity_poly.type
_entity_poly.pdbx_seq_one_letter_code
_entity_poly.pdbx_strand_id
1 'polypeptide(L)'
;LNTSRVESGHAYLKSFIKNSTGDLLKVFESLSIAVNSQLHSVHESIGKDTTKVLVGMPNVSMPLIGHISSFAILECKAQFDRLKKLDPTKPCSQTVTTGLGILCAHKVAEILKQGKALLPADFHLQWHLQYNPKSTVCYYLNLLSITCLLWKLTFNFLLGIQRT
;
A
#
# COMPACT_ATOMS: atom_id res chain seq x y z
N LEU A 1 -13.17 -19.96 -7.49
CA LEU A 1 -14.29 -19.53 -6.62
C LEU A 1 -14.25 -18.02 -6.52
N ASN A 2 -15.15 -17.32 -7.21
CA ASN A 2 -15.23 -15.85 -7.19
C ASN A 2 -16.02 -15.44 -5.95
N THR A 3 -15.35 -15.27 -4.81
CA THR A 3 -15.99 -14.61 -3.66
C THR A 3 -15.96 -13.10 -3.93
N SER A 4 -17.08 -12.42 -3.74
CA SER A 4 -17.09 -10.95 -3.79
C SER A 4 -16.18 -10.41 -2.69
N ARG A 5 -15.69 -9.16 -2.82
CA ARG A 5 -14.88 -8.51 -1.77
C ARG A 5 -15.60 -8.53 -0.42
N VAL A 6 -16.92 -8.36 -0.44
CA VAL A 6 -17.79 -8.41 0.75
C VAL A 6 -17.83 -9.82 1.34
N GLU A 7 -18.00 -10.85 0.51
CA GLU A 7 -18.06 -12.23 0.99
C GLU A 7 -16.74 -12.68 1.61
N SER A 8 -15.61 -12.26 1.04
CA SER A 8 -14.28 -12.54 1.61
C SER A 8 -14.08 -11.88 2.98
N GLY A 9 -14.46 -10.61 3.14
CA GLY A 9 -14.35 -9.90 4.42
C GLY A 9 -15.27 -10.52 5.48
N HIS A 10 -16.49 -10.85 5.09
CA HIS A 10 -17.45 -11.52 5.97
C HIS A 10 -16.98 -12.92 6.41
N ALA A 11 -16.46 -13.73 5.48
CA ALA A 11 -15.88 -15.04 5.80
C ALA A 11 -14.68 -14.92 6.75
N TYR A 12 -13.83 -13.91 6.57
CA TYR A 12 -12.71 -13.64 7.47
C TYR A 12 -13.21 -13.34 8.89
N LEU A 13 -14.12 -12.39 9.06
CA LEU A 13 -14.64 -12.03 10.38
C LEU A 13 -15.34 -13.21 11.08
N LYS A 14 -16.09 -14.03 10.32
CA LYS A 14 -16.72 -15.26 10.84
C LYS A 14 -15.73 -16.27 11.40
N SER A 15 -14.50 -16.33 10.90
CA SER A 15 -13.49 -17.24 11.45
C SER A 15 -13.10 -16.90 12.90
N PHE A 16 -13.28 -15.64 13.31
CA PHE A 16 -13.03 -15.17 14.67
C PHE A 16 -14.32 -15.17 15.51
N ILE A 17 -15.46 -14.83 14.92
CA ILE A 17 -16.77 -14.81 15.59
C ILE A 17 -17.45 -16.18 15.42
N LYS A 18 -17.15 -17.11 16.32
CA LYS A 18 -17.56 -18.53 16.20
C LYS A 18 -19.03 -18.80 16.52
N ASN A 19 -19.72 -17.93 17.26
CA ASN A 19 -21.13 -18.08 17.56
C ASN A 19 -21.84 -16.72 17.62
N SER A 20 -23.13 -16.70 17.23
CA SER A 20 -24.00 -15.52 17.29
C SER A 20 -24.71 -15.36 18.65
N THR A 21 -24.29 -16.14 19.64
CA THR A 21 -24.89 -16.22 20.98
C THR A 21 -23.80 -15.93 22.00
N GLY A 22 -23.67 -14.66 22.41
CA GLY A 22 -22.62 -14.22 23.31
C GLY A 22 -22.80 -12.77 23.76
N ASP A 23 -22.02 -12.40 24.77
CA ASP A 23 -21.88 -11.02 25.26
C ASP A 23 -21.24 -10.14 24.17
N LEU A 24 -21.82 -8.96 23.93
CA LEU A 24 -21.30 -7.98 22.96
C LEU A 24 -19.83 -7.65 23.22
N LEU A 25 -19.40 -7.64 24.49
CA LEU A 25 -17.99 -7.42 24.85
C LEU A 25 -17.06 -8.46 24.18
N LYS A 26 -17.44 -9.74 24.22
CA LYS A 26 -16.65 -10.83 23.61
C LYS A 26 -16.58 -10.72 22.08
N VAL A 27 -17.63 -10.18 21.46
CA VAL A 27 -17.63 -9.89 20.01
C VAL A 27 -16.63 -8.78 19.70
N PHE A 28 -16.62 -7.69 20.46
CA PHE A 28 -15.63 -6.62 20.30
C PHE A 28 -14.19 -7.10 20.52
N GLU A 29 -13.95 -7.94 21.53
CA GLU A 29 -12.63 -8.55 21.75
C GLU A 29 -12.20 -9.41 20.55
N SER A 30 -13.11 -10.23 20.02
CA SER A 30 -12.85 -11.08 18.84
C SER A 30 -12.54 -10.25 17.59
N LEU A 31 -13.24 -9.13 17.38
CA LEU A 31 -12.97 -8.19 16.30
C LEU A 31 -11.60 -7.51 16.47
N SER A 32 -11.24 -7.11 17.70
CA SER A 32 -9.92 -6.54 17.99
C SER A 32 -8.80 -7.53 17.65
N ILE A 33 -8.96 -8.81 18.02
CA ILE A 33 -8.02 -9.89 17.67
C ILE A 33 -7.93 -10.06 16.16
N ALA A 34 -9.06 -10.05 15.44
CA ALA A 34 -9.08 -10.17 13.99
C ALA A 34 -8.29 -9.03 13.32
N VAL A 35 -8.53 -7.78 13.75
CA VAL A 35 -7.79 -6.61 13.24
C VAL A 35 -6.30 -6.72 13.56
N ASN A 36 -5.95 -7.12 14.80
CA ASN A 36 -4.56 -7.28 15.20
C ASN A 36 -3.86 -8.40 14.40
N SER A 37 -4.57 -9.50 14.10
CA SER A 37 -4.08 -10.58 13.25
C SER A 37 -3.79 -10.12 11.82
N GLN A 38 -4.65 -9.29 11.22
CA GLN A 38 -4.38 -8.68 9.91
C GLN A 38 -3.14 -7.78 9.96
N LEU A 39 -3.03 -6.95 11.00
CA LEU A 39 -1.87 -6.06 11.22
C LEU A 39 -0.56 -6.85 11.35
N HIS A 40 -0.56 -7.92 12.16
CA HIS A 40 0.60 -8.80 12.30
C HIS A 40 0.96 -9.49 10.98
N SER A 41 -0.02 -9.96 10.22
CA SER A 41 0.22 -10.58 8.91
C SER A 41 0.87 -9.61 7.93
N VAL A 42 0.42 -8.35 7.89
CA VAL A 42 1.05 -7.29 7.08
C VAL A 42 2.48 -7.03 7.56
N HIS A 43 2.69 -6.90 8.87
CA HIS A 43 4.01 -6.67 9.43
C HIS A 43 4.98 -7.82 9.11
N GLU A 44 4.52 -9.07 9.25
CA GLU A 44 5.29 -10.26 8.88
C GLU A 44 5.62 -10.27 7.39
N SER A 45 4.67 -9.89 6.51
CA SER A 45 4.92 -9.78 5.07
C SER A 45 5.98 -8.73 4.75
N ILE A 46 5.97 -7.58 5.43
CA ILE A 46 6.98 -6.53 5.27
C ILE A 46 8.35 -7.03 5.76
N GLY A 47 8.40 -7.73 6.91
CA GLY A 47 9.62 -8.33 7.45
C GLY A 47 10.20 -9.39 6.51
N LYS A 48 9.36 -10.22 5.90
CA LYS A 48 9.75 -11.17 4.86
C LYS A 48 10.32 -10.45 3.64
N ASP A 49 9.65 -9.42 3.13
CA ASP A 49 10.12 -8.67 1.97
C ASP A 49 11.45 -7.92 2.23
N THR A 50 11.69 -7.52 3.48
CA THR A 50 12.94 -6.86 3.87
C THR A 50 14.12 -7.82 3.94
N THR A 51 13.88 -9.09 4.28
CA THR A 51 14.92 -10.11 4.49
C THR A 51 15.09 -11.07 3.32
N LYS A 52 14.17 -11.04 2.35
CA LYS A 52 14.15 -11.98 1.24
C LYS A 52 15.30 -11.75 0.28
N VAL A 53 16.08 -12.82 0.06
CA VAL A 53 17.06 -12.89 -1.03
C VAL A 53 16.32 -13.23 -2.32
N LEU A 54 16.31 -12.31 -3.27
CA LEU A 54 15.71 -12.52 -4.58
C LEU A 54 16.73 -13.13 -5.54
N VAL A 55 16.65 -14.45 -5.74
CA VAL A 55 17.56 -15.21 -6.60
C VAL A 55 17.25 -14.95 -8.09
N GLY A 56 18.28 -14.73 -8.91
CA GLY A 56 18.14 -14.53 -10.35
C GLY A 56 17.69 -13.12 -10.77
N MET A 57 17.84 -12.14 -9.88
CA MET A 57 17.59 -10.73 -10.18
C MET A 57 18.77 -10.10 -10.93
N PRO A 58 18.52 -9.25 -11.94
CA PRO A 58 19.58 -8.45 -12.56
C PRO A 58 20.29 -7.54 -11.54
N ASN A 59 21.62 -7.40 -11.63
CA ASN A 59 22.42 -6.56 -10.72
C ASN A 59 21.91 -5.12 -10.59
N VAL A 60 21.32 -4.59 -11.66
CA VAL A 60 20.69 -3.25 -11.72
C VAL A 60 19.53 -3.06 -10.75
N SER A 61 18.98 -4.13 -10.18
CA SER A 61 17.88 -4.10 -9.21
C SER A 61 18.32 -4.23 -7.75
N MET A 62 19.62 -4.40 -7.49
CA MET A 62 20.17 -4.49 -6.14
C MET A 62 19.75 -3.33 -5.22
N PRO A 63 19.67 -2.06 -5.67
CA PRO A 63 19.24 -0.95 -4.81
C PRO A 63 17.77 -1.01 -4.37
N LEU A 64 16.96 -1.91 -4.92
CA LEU A 64 15.53 -2.04 -4.60
C LEU A 64 15.29 -2.96 -3.39
N ILE A 65 16.20 -3.90 -3.15
CA ILE A 65 16.05 -4.93 -2.11
C ILE A 65 16.00 -4.24 -0.74
N GLY A 66 15.01 -4.60 0.08
CA GLY A 66 14.81 -3.99 1.40
C GLY A 66 14.13 -2.62 1.39
N HIS A 67 13.90 -2.02 0.22
CA HIS A 67 13.22 -0.73 0.08
C HIS A 67 11.86 -0.84 -0.61
N ILE A 68 11.75 -1.73 -1.61
CA ILE A 68 10.56 -1.96 -2.41
C ILE A 68 10.01 -3.36 -2.12
N SER A 69 8.69 -3.51 -2.19
CA SER A 69 8.02 -4.80 -1.98
C SER A 69 8.48 -5.86 -2.98
N SER A 70 8.56 -7.12 -2.52
CA SER A 70 8.93 -8.24 -3.38
C SER A 70 8.00 -8.36 -4.57
N PHE A 71 6.72 -8.04 -4.39
CA PHE A 71 5.73 -8.05 -5.47
C PHE A 71 6.13 -7.10 -6.60
N ALA A 72 6.43 -5.84 -6.29
CA ALA A 72 6.80 -4.85 -7.31
C ALA A 72 8.15 -5.19 -7.97
N ILE A 73 9.09 -5.76 -7.21
CA ILE A 73 10.38 -6.21 -7.76
C ILE A 73 10.18 -7.38 -8.73
N LEU A 74 9.32 -8.36 -8.40
CA LEU A 74 9.02 -9.50 -9.29
C LEU A 74 8.28 -9.07 -10.55
N GLU A 75 7.32 -8.15 -10.44
CA GLU A 75 6.67 -7.55 -11.60
C GLU A 75 7.66 -6.77 -12.48
N CYS A 76 8.56 -5.99 -11.87
CA CYS A 76 9.64 -5.32 -12.59
C CYS A 76 10.56 -6.33 -13.29
N LYS A 77 10.90 -7.44 -12.64
CA LYS A 77 11.67 -8.53 -13.24
C LYS A 77 10.94 -9.13 -14.46
N ALA A 78 9.63 -9.30 -14.40
CA ALA A 78 8.85 -9.73 -15.56
C ALA A 78 8.96 -8.73 -16.72
N GLN A 79 9.04 -7.42 -16.43
CA GLN A 79 9.30 -6.39 -17.46
C GLN A 79 10.72 -6.46 -18.02
N PHE A 80 11.73 -6.79 -17.20
CA PHE A 80 13.08 -7.10 -17.69
C PHE A 80 13.08 -8.28 -18.66
N ASP A 81 12.41 -9.37 -18.30
CA ASP A 81 12.36 -10.57 -19.15
C ASP A 81 11.66 -10.28 -20.49
N ARG A 82 10.69 -9.34 -20.50
CA ARG A 82 10.01 -8.86 -21.71
C ARG A 82 10.89 -8.02 -22.63
N LEU A 83 12.02 -7.48 -22.17
CA LEU A 83 12.94 -6.72 -23.03
C LEU A 83 13.40 -7.52 -24.25
N LYS A 84 13.55 -8.85 -24.10
CA LYS A 84 13.95 -9.75 -25.19
C LYS A 84 12.97 -9.77 -26.37
N LYS A 85 11.71 -9.41 -26.12
CA LYS A 85 10.61 -9.42 -27.10
C LYS A 85 10.05 -8.01 -27.34
N LEU A 86 10.74 -6.98 -26.85
CA LEU A 86 10.28 -5.61 -26.96
C LEU A 86 10.53 -5.11 -28.38
N ASP A 87 9.46 -4.75 -29.08
CA ASP A 87 9.55 -4.05 -30.35
C ASP A 87 9.83 -2.56 -30.09
N PRO A 88 11.01 -2.03 -30.48
CA PRO A 88 11.38 -0.65 -30.22
C PRO A 88 10.58 0.36 -31.04
N THR A 89 9.89 -0.07 -32.10
CA THR A 89 9.09 0.80 -32.96
C THR A 89 7.69 1.05 -32.39
N LYS A 90 7.22 0.15 -31.51
CA LYS A 90 5.90 0.25 -30.90
C LYS A 90 5.91 1.30 -29.77
N PRO A 91 4.93 2.22 -29.73
CA PRO A 91 4.84 3.18 -28.64
C PRO A 91 4.50 2.49 -27.31
N CYS A 92 5.03 3.05 -26.22
CA CYS A 92 4.72 2.59 -24.87
C CYS A 92 3.26 2.90 -24.52
N SER A 93 2.50 1.89 -24.09
CA SER A 93 1.10 2.08 -23.66
C SER A 93 0.97 2.75 -22.29
N GLN A 94 2.06 2.87 -21.53
CA GLN A 94 2.13 3.40 -20.16
C GLN A 94 1.20 2.72 -19.13
N THR A 95 0.54 1.61 -19.50
CA THR A 95 -0.45 0.94 -18.67
C THR A 95 0.15 0.39 -17.38
N VAL A 96 1.35 -0.18 -17.45
CA VAL A 96 2.05 -0.72 -16.27
C VAL A 96 2.45 0.42 -15.32
N THR A 97 3.04 1.47 -15.87
CA THR A 97 3.48 2.64 -15.08
C THR A 97 2.31 3.36 -14.44
N THR A 98 1.24 3.63 -15.20
CA THR A 98 0.08 4.39 -14.70
C THR A 98 -0.85 3.54 -13.85
N GLY A 99 -1.12 2.31 -14.28
CA GLY A 99 -2.09 1.43 -13.61
C GLY A 99 -1.52 0.72 -12.39
N LEU A 100 -0.24 0.33 -12.41
CA LEU A 100 0.40 -0.38 -11.32
C LEU A 100 1.41 0.48 -10.56
N GLY A 101 1.89 1.60 -11.11
CA GLY A 101 2.96 2.37 -10.48
C GLY A 101 4.33 1.66 -10.52
N ILE A 102 4.53 0.79 -11.50
CA ILE A 102 5.75 -0.02 -11.71
C ILE A 102 6.35 0.32 -13.07
N LEU A 103 7.67 0.32 -13.19
CA LEU A 103 8.36 0.57 -14.45
C LEU A 103 7.93 -0.41 -15.56
N CYS A 104 7.52 0.12 -16.70
CA CYS A 104 7.27 -0.68 -17.91
C CYS A 104 8.61 -1.08 -18.59
N ALA A 105 8.57 -2.11 -19.44
CA ALA A 105 9.74 -2.57 -20.19
C ALA A 105 10.46 -1.46 -20.97
N HIS A 106 9.73 -0.49 -21.54
CA HIS A 106 10.34 0.64 -22.25
C HIS A 106 11.18 1.54 -21.34
N LYS A 107 10.66 1.85 -20.14
CA LYS A 107 11.38 2.70 -19.17
C LYS A 107 12.58 1.98 -18.59
N VAL A 108 12.44 0.68 -18.33
CA VAL A 108 13.58 -0.17 -17.95
C VAL A 108 14.65 -0.13 -19.05
N ALA A 109 14.29 -0.33 -20.32
CA ALA A 109 15.23 -0.26 -21.43
C ALA A 109 15.97 1.09 -21.50
N GLU A 110 15.28 2.20 -21.27
CA GLU A 110 15.86 3.55 -21.24
C GLU A 110 16.91 3.68 -20.12
N ILE A 111 16.59 3.24 -18.91
CA ILE A 111 17.50 3.32 -17.75
C ILE A 111 18.74 2.45 -17.98
N LEU A 112 18.57 1.25 -18.53
CA LEU A 112 19.68 0.36 -18.86
C LEU A 112 20.59 0.90 -19.95
N LYS A 113 20.02 1.54 -20.99
CA LYS A 113 20.82 2.21 -22.04
C LYS A 113 21.70 3.33 -21.47
N GLN A 114 21.25 3.97 -20.40
CA GLN A 114 22.03 5.00 -19.68
C GLN A 114 23.06 4.40 -18.70
N GLY A 115 23.14 3.07 -18.59
CA GLY A 115 24.04 2.40 -17.63
C GLY A 115 23.65 2.61 -16.17
N LYS A 116 22.41 3.04 -15.90
CA LYS A 116 21.93 3.36 -14.55
C LYS A 116 21.30 2.12 -13.89
N ALA A 117 21.37 2.08 -12.56
CA ALA A 117 20.62 1.14 -11.75
C ALA A 117 19.17 1.64 -11.55
N LEU A 118 18.27 0.73 -11.20
CA LEU A 118 16.93 1.08 -10.76
C LEU A 118 16.96 1.62 -9.34
N LEU A 119 16.19 2.67 -9.09
CA LEU A 119 16.10 3.31 -7.79
C LEU A 119 14.68 3.14 -7.20
N PRO A 120 14.53 3.12 -5.87
CA PRO A 120 13.21 3.12 -5.24
C PRO A 120 12.30 4.26 -5.70
N ALA A 121 12.88 5.42 -6.06
CA ALA A 121 12.16 6.59 -6.58
C ALA A 121 11.47 6.34 -7.94
N ASP A 122 11.88 5.31 -8.67
CA ASP A 122 11.26 4.92 -9.94
C ASP A 122 9.93 4.16 -9.75
N PHE A 123 9.60 3.82 -8.50
CA PHE A 123 8.40 3.07 -8.12
C PHE A 123 7.45 3.98 -7.34
N HIS A 124 6.14 3.79 -7.57
CA HIS A 124 5.12 4.49 -6.81
C HIS A 124 5.21 4.18 -5.31
N LEU A 125 4.93 5.19 -4.47
CA LEU A 125 5.05 5.11 -3.00
C LEU A 125 4.31 3.93 -2.37
N GLN A 126 3.24 3.45 -3.00
CA GLN A 126 2.48 2.28 -2.53
C GLN A 126 3.32 0.99 -2.43
N TRP A 127 4.44 0.92 -3.14
CA TRP A 127 5.33 -0.24 -3.14
C TRP A 127 6.51 -0.10 -2.19
N HIS A 128 6.67 1.05 -1.54
CA HIS A 128 7.78 1.29 -0.62
C HIS A 128 7.48 0.59 0.70
N LEU A 129 8.42 -0.20 1.20
CA LEU A 129 8.24 -0.94 2.47
C LEU A 129 8.10 -0.02 3.68
N GLN A 130 8.69 1.17 3.62
CA GLN A 130 8.58 2.21 4.64
C GLN A 130 7.37 3.13 4.45
N TYR A 131 6.45 2.80 3.54
CA TYR A 131 5.27 3.61 3.29
C TYR A 131 4.37 3.65 4.53
N ASN A 132 4.29 4.83 5.15
CA ASN A 132 3.37 5.11 6.24
C ASN A 132 2.30 6.11 5.77
N PRO A 133 1.08 5.68 5.41
CA PRO A 133 0.04 6.60 4.99
C PRO A 133 -0.36 7.58 6.10
N LYS A 134 -0.14 7.24 7.38
CA LYS A 134 -0.47 8.13 8.51
C LYS A 134 0.50 9.31 8.63
N SER A 135 1.74 9.25 8.12
CA SER A 135 2.63 10.42 8.17
C SER A 135 2.23 11.49 7.15
N THR A 136 1.71 11.09 5.99
CA THR A 136 1.23 12.02 4.96
C THR A 136 -0.17 12.55 5.25
N VAL A 137 -1.04 11.73 5.87
CA VAL A 137 -2.42 12.10 6.22
C VAL A 137 -2.51 12.94 7.50
N CYS A 138 -1.50 12.90 8.40
CA CYS A 138 -1.50 13.70 9.62
C CYS A 138 -1.50 15.22 9.36
N TYR A 139 -0.89 15.69 8.27
CA TYR A 139 -0.93 17.11 7.91
C TYR A 139 -2.33 17.57 7.49
N TYR A 140 -3.09 16.72 6.79
CA TYR A 140 -4.43 17.07 6.30
C TYR A 140 -5.53 16.84 7.33
N LEU A 141 -5.43 15.78 8.15
CA LEU A 141 -6.40 15.54 9.23
C LEU A 141 -6.23 16.50 10.42
N ASN A 142 -5.01 16.97 10.73
CA ASN A 142 -4.84 18.00 11.76
C ASN A 142 -5.46 19.33 11.35
N LEU A 143 -5.33 19.75 10.08
CA LEU A 143 -6.01 20.94 9.58
C LEU A 143 -7.54 20.82 9.65
N LEU A 144 -8.11 19.67 9.25
CA LEU A 144 -9.55 19.41 9.36
C LEU A 144 -10.03 19.34 10.82
N SER A 145 -9.21 18.79 11.72
CA SER A 145 -9.51 18.71 13.16
C SER A 145 -9.45 20.08 13.83
N ILE A 146 -8.47 20.92 13.46
CA ILE A 146 -8.34 22.30 13.93
C ILE A 146 -9.48 23.16 13.39
N THR A 147 -9.88 23.02 12.12
CA THR A 147 -11.05 23.73 11.59
C THR A 147 -12.36 23.26 12.23
N CYS A 148 -12.49 21.98 12.60
CA CYS A 148 -13.67 21.46 13.28
C CYS A 148 -13.73 21.89 14.76
N LEU A 149 -12.58 21.99 15.44
CA LEU A 149 -12.46 22.56 16.79
C LEU A 149 -12.72 24.08 16.79
N LEU A 150 -12.17 24.82 15.83
CA LEU A 150 -12.45 26.25 15.65
C LEU A 150 -13.93 26.49 15.29
N TRP A 151 -14.54 25.62 14.49
CA TRP A 151 -15.97 25.70 14.19
C TRP A 151 -16.83 25.38 15.42
N LYS A 152 -16.48 24.37 16.22
CA LYS A 152 -17.16 24.12 17.51
C LYS A 152 -16.99 25.27 18.51
N LEU A 153 -15.82 25.91 18.56
CA LEU A 153 -15.58 27.05 19.46
C LEU A 153 -16.35 28.30 18.99
N THR A 154 -16.33 28.61 17.70
CA THR A 154 -17.11 29.72 17.12
C THR A 154 -18.63 29.49 17.21
N PHE A 155 -19.09 28.26 17.00
CA PHE A 155 -20.51 27.91 17.13
C PHE A 155 -21.01 27.99 18.58
N ASN A 156 -20.21 27.52 19.55
CA ASN A 156 -20.56 27.67 20.97
C ASN A 156 -20.46 29.12 21.45
N PHE A 157 -19.55 29.94 20.89
CA PHE A 157 -19.47 31.37 21.19
C PHE A 157 -20.68 32.13 20.63
N LEU A 158 -21.12 31.81 19.40
CA LEU A 158 -22.33 32.39 18.81
C LEU A 158 -23.62 31.98 19.54
N LEU A 159 -23.72 30.73 20.00
CA LEU A 159 -24.85 30.26 20.81
C LEU A 159 -24.83 30.81 22.25
N GLY A 160 -23.65 31.11 22.79
CA GLY A 160 -23.50 31.74 24.10
C GLY A 160 -23.93 33.21 24.12
N ILE A 161 -23.77 33.93 23.01
CA ILE A 161 -24.21 35.34 22.87
C ILE A 161 -25.74 35.46 22.69
N GLN A 162 -26.43 34.38 22.29
CA GLN A 162 -27.89 34.36 22.16
C GLN A 162 -28.63 33.98 23.46
N ARG A 163 -27.92 33.78 24.58
CA ARG A 163 -28.49 33.47 25.91
C ARG A 163 -28.04 34.43 27.02
N THR A 164 -27.90 35.70 26.69
CA THR A 164 -27.79 36.83 27.64
C THR A 164 -28.68 37.95 27.15
#